data_AF-X0ZHY2-F1
#
_entry.id   AF-X0ZHY2-F1
#
_cell.length_a   1.000
_cell.length_b   1.000
_cell.length_c   1.000
_cell.angle_alpha   90.00
_cell.angle_beta   90.00
_cell.angle_gamma   90.00
#
_symmetry.space_group_name_H-M   'P 1'
#
loop_
_entity.id
_entity.type
_entity.pdbx_description
1 polymer ?
#
loop_
_entity_poly.entity_id
_entity_poly.type
_entity_poly.pdbx_seq_one_letter_code
_entity_poly.pdbx_strand_id
1 'polypeptide(L)'
;TNNEFGFDYLRDNMIFSANNQVQRGHYYAIVDEVDSILIDEARTPLIISGAPYESAKIYYTFAKLTPGLKRNVDYEVSEKERSVFVTENGVKRVEKMLKIDNLYDPKNAILIHHLNQALKALILFKRDVDYLVKNGEVVIIDEFTGRLMPGRRYSEGLHQAIEAKEGVKIKQEHQTLATITIQNYFRIYEKLAGMTGTAATEAEEFRKIYSLEVVVIPPNKPLVRNNLPDLIYKNEEIKFKNVIKDISKRYEIGQPVLVGTRSVEKSEYLSNMLKRKGIKHEVLNAKYHEREAEI
;
A
#
# COMPACT_ATOMS: atom_id res chain seq x y z
N THR A 1 -5.68 13.82 11.04
CA THR A 1 -6.11 12.40 11.19
C THR A 1 -4.86 11.54 11.41
N ASN A 2 -5.00 10.29 11.84
CA ASN A 2 -3.90 9.31 11.91
C ASN A 2 -3.09 9.25 10.61
N ASN A 3 -3.74 9.33 9.45
CA ASN A 3 -3.08 9.38 8.14
C ASN A 3 -2.16 10.60 8.01
N GLU A 4 -2.64 11.81 8.27
CA GLU A 4 -1.82 13.02 8.16
C GLU A 4 -0.60 12.97 9.10
N PHE A 5 -0.80 12.56 10.35
CA PHE A 5 0.29 12.42 11.33
C PHE A 5 1.34 11.39 10.88
N GLY A 6 0.91 10.22 10.41
CA GLY A 6 1.84 9.21 9.92
C GLY A 6 2.54 9.63 8.61
N PHE A 7 1.85 10.33 7.71
CA PHE A 7 2.46 10.83 6.47
C PHE A 7 3.44 11.98 6.72
N ASP A 8 3.16 12.88 7.66
CA ASP A 8 4.12 13.90 8.10
C ASP A 8 5.38 13.25 8.66
N TYR A 9 5.24 12.21 9.49
CA TYR A 9 6.38 11.44 9.98
C TYR A 9 7.20 10.81 8.83
N LEU A 10 6.54 10.18 7.86
CA LEU A 10 7.22 9.60 6.71
C LEU A 10 7.92 10.69 5.87
N ARG A 11 7.27 11.84 5.65
CA ARG A 11 7.84 12.99 4.92
C ARG A 11 9.06 13.56 5.63
N ASP A 12 9.01 13.73 6.95
CA ASP A 12 10.11 14.26 7.76
C ASP A 12 11.36 13.37 7.74
N ASN A 13 11.20 12.07 7.46
CA ASN A 13 12.31 11.12 7.30
C ASN A 13 12.86 11.05 5.85
N MET A 14 12.29 11.81 4.91
CA MET A 14 12.76 11.88 3.51
C MET A 14 13.36 13.24 3.12
N ILE A 15 13.34 14.24 4.00
CA ILE A 15 13.88 15.57 3.71
C ILE A 15 15.42 15.59 3.75
N PHE A 16 16.02 16.54 3.03
CA PHE A 16 17.48 16.74 3.01
C PHE A 16 17.99 17.74 4.07
N SER A 17 17.10 18.51 4.70
CA SER A 17 17.46 19.56 5.67
C SER A 17 16.51 19.54 6.84
N ALA A 18 17.06 19.59 8.06
CA ALA A 18 16.29 19.55 9.31
C ALA A 18 15.26 20.71 9.43
N ASN A 19 15.51 21.84 8.77
CA ASN A 19 14.58 22.99 8.78
C ASN A 19 13.24 22.72 8.07
N ASN A 20 13.14 21.63 7.31
CA ASN A 20 11.92 21.24 6.62
C ASN A 20 11.08 20.22 7.42
N GLN A 21 11.50 19.84 8.64
CA GLN A 21 10.68 18.98 9.51
C GLN A 21 9.45 19.73 10.00
N VAL A 22 8.30 19.07 9.95
CA VAL A 22 7.04 19.63 10.45
C VAL A 22 6.68 19.09 11.83
N GLN A 23 7.14 17.89 12.19
CA GLN A 23 6.96 17.29 13.50
C GLN A 23 8.11 17.65 14.45
N ARG A 24 7.80 17.63 15.75
CA ARG A 24 8.73 17.98 16.83
C ARG A 24 8.76 16.91 17.92
N GLY A 25 8.92 15.65 17.49
CA GLY A 25 8.86 14.48 18.36
C GLY A 25 7.43 14.00 18.64
N HIS A 26 7.32 12.93 19.44
CA HIS A 26 6.07 12.22 19.72
C HIS A 26 5.92 12.08 21.23
N TYR A 27 5.34 13.09 21.87
CA TYR A 27 5.26 13.12 23.33
C TYR A 27 3.99 12.43 23.85
N TYR A 28 2.81 12.94 23.48
CA TYR A 28 1.54 12.38 23.94
C TYR A 28 0.50 12.38 22.82
N ALA A 29 -0.12 11.22 22.60
CA ALA A 29 -1.28 11.07 21.73
C ALA A 29 -2.48 10.54 22.52
N ILE A 30 -3.65 11.14 22.27
CA ILE A 30 -4.95 10.61 22.65
C ILE A 30 -5.67 10.26 21.35
N VAL A 31 -5.95 8.99 21.15
CA VAL A 31 -6.58 8.46 19.93
C VAL A 31 -8.08 8.32 20.17
N ASP A 32 -8.87 9.10 19.45
CA ASP A 32 -10.32 8.93 19.40
C ASP A 32 -10.69 7.75 18.50
N GLU A 33 -11.80 7.07 18.77
CA GLU A 33 -12.20 5.82 18.10
C GLU A 33 -11.02 4.82 18.00
N VAL A 34 -10.36 4.58 19.15
CA VAL A 34 -9.08 3.89 19.23
C VAL A 34 -9.11 2.46 18.67
N ASP A 35 -10.24 1.77 18.73
CA ASP A 35 -10.46 0.46 18.10
C ASP A 35 -10.47 0.57 16.58
N SER A 36 -11.19 1.54 16.04
CA SER A 36 -11.21 1.80 14.59
C SER A 36 -9.81 2.11 14.06
N ILE A 37 -9.03 2.95 14.76
CA ILE A 37 -7.71 3.38 14.28
C ILE A 37 -6.61 2.35 14.56
N LEU A 38 -6.51 1.84 15.78
CA LEU A 38 -5.38 1.00 16.20
C LEU A 38 -5.57 -0.49 15.92
N ILE A 39 -6.79 -0.94 15.62
CA ILE A 39 -7.11 -2.33 15.28
C ILE A 39 -7.53 -2.44 13.81
N ASP A 40 -8.59 -1.74 13.39
CA ASP A 40 -9.17 -1.93 12.06
C ASP A 40 -8.34 -1.29 10.94
N GLU A 41 -8.02 0.00 11.05
CA GLU A 41 -7.19 0.70 10.06
C GLU A 41 -5.74 0.23 10.10
N ALA A 42 -5.26 -0.22 11.26
CA ALA A 42 -3.89 -0.64 11.46
C ALA A 42 -3.48 -1.89 10.66
N ARG A 43 -4.44 -2.56 10.00
CA ARG A 43 -4.18 -3.69 9.09
C ARG A 43 -3.45 -3.28 7.81
N THR A 44 -3.56 -2.02 7.41
CA THR A 44 -2.92 -1.51 6.19
C THR A 44 -1.81 -0.52 6.57
N PRO A 45 -0.57 -0.71 6.09
CA PRO A 45 0.50 0.24 6.37
C PRO A 45 0.29 1.57 5.64
N LEU A 46 0.84 2.64 6.20
CA LEU A 46 0.99 3.93 5.53
C LEU A 46 2.17 3.84 4.58
N ILE A 47 1.93 4.12 3.29
CA ILE A 47 2.93 4.00 2.23
C ILE A 47 2.99 5.30 1.44
N ILE A 48 4.19 5.87 1.31
CA ILE A 48 4.47 6.89 0.31
C ILE A 48 5.05 6.19 -0.92
N SER A 49 4.30 6.23 -2.00
CA SER A 49 4.73 5.72 -3.31
C SER A 49 5.11 6.88 -4.22
N GLY A 50 6.26 6.77 -4.88
CA GLY A 50 6.71 7.72 -5.89
C GLY A 50 6.46 7.19 -7.29
N ALA A 51 6.32 8.09 -8.26
CA ALA A 51 6.66 7.74 -9.63
C ALA A 51 8.17 7.42 -9.66
N PRO A 52 8.60 6.37 -10.39
CA PRO A 52 10.01 6.13 -10.55
C PRO A 52 10.65 7.37 -11.18
N TYR A 53 11.74 7.84 -10.59
CA TYR A 53 12.52 8.98 -11.12
C TYR A 53 13.07 8.69 -12.52
N GLU A 54 13.08 7.42 -12.91
CA GLU A 54 13.78 6.90 -14.07
C GLU A 54 12.88 6.90 -15.31
N SER A 55 13.32 7.62 -16.35
CA SER A 55 12.71 7.50 -17.67
C SER A 55 12.98 6.11 -18.21
N ALA A 56 11.94 5.40 -18.66
CA ALA A 56 12.06 4.13 -19.40
C ALA A 56 13.07 4.21 -20.56
N LYS A 57 13.30 5.41 -21.10
CA LYS A 57 14.32 5.70 -22.12
C LYS A 57 15.75 5.35 -21.68
N ILE A 58 16.08 5.51 -20.39
CA ILE A 58 17.42 5.23 -19.87
C ILE A 58 17.69 3.72 -19.91
N TYR A 59 16.72 2.91 -19.48
CA TYR A 59 16.80 1.45 -19.58
C TYR A 59 17.04 0.98 -21.02
N TYR A 60 16.27 1.50 -21.99
CA TYR A 60 16.48 1.18 -23.40
C TYR A 60 17.83 1.65 -23.93
N THR A 61 18.36 2.77 -23.42
CA THR A 61 19.68 3.28 -23.79
C THR A 61 20.76 2.31 -23.31
N PHE A 62 20.75 1.92 -22.03
CA PHE A 62 21.72 0.98 -21.51
C PHE A 62 21.59 -0.43 -22.12
N ALA A 63 20.37 -0.91 -22.38
CA ALA A 63 20.17 -2.17 -23.10
C ALA A 63 20.80 -2.19 -24.51
N LYS A 64 20.90 -1.03 -25.17
CA LYS A 64 21.61 -0.88 -26.46
C LYS A 64 23.12 -0.73 -26.32
N LEU A 65 23.59 -0.15 -25.20
CA LEU A 65 25.01 0.11 -24.95
C LEU A 65 25.75 -1.12 -24.45
N THR A 66 25.17 -1.86 -23.51
CA THR A 66 25.85 -2.96 -22.82
C THR A 66 26.32 -4.11 -23.73
N PRO A 67 25.66 -4.45 -24.86
CA PRO A 67 26.21 -5.44 -25.79
C PRO A 67 27.55 -5.04 -26.42
N GLY A 68 27.89 -3.75 -26.45
CA GLY A 68 29.17 -3.25 -26.95
C GLY A 68 30.35 -3.50 -25.99
N LEU A 69 30.08 -3.80 -24.72
CA LEU A 69 31.10 -4.03 -23.69
C LEU A 69 31.63 -5.46 -23.75
N LYS A 70 32.93 -5.63 -23.50
CA LYS A 70 33.65 -6.90 -23.61
C LYS A 70 33.98 -7.49 -22.24
N ARG A 71 33.67 -8.77 -22.05
CA ARG A 71 34.06 -9.55 -20.85
C ARG A 71 35.58 -9.56 -20.70
N ASN A 72 36.06 -9.48 -19.46
CA ASN A 72 37.47 -9.43 -19.06
C ASN A 72 38.26 -8.21 -19.59
N VAL A 73 37.56 -7.22 -20.16
CA VAL A 73 38.16 -5.94 -20.58
C VAL A 73 37.38 -4.79 -19.95
N ASP A 74 36.08 -4.73 -20.24
CA ASP A 74 35.18 -3.67 -19.77
C ASP A 74 34.41 -4.07 -18.51
N TYR A 75 34.27 -5.37 -18.25
CA TYR A 75 33.63 -5.90 -17.03
C TYR A 75 34.16 -7.29 -16.68
N GLU A 76 34.03 -7.64 -15.40
CA GLU A 76 34.32 -8.96 -14.84
C GLU A 76 33.04 -9.60 -14.29
N VAL A 77 33.00 -10.93 -14.31
CA VAL A 77 31.82 -11.70 -13.89
C VAL A 77 32.23 -12.65 -12.77
N SER A 78 31.64 -12.46 -11.60
CA SER A 78 31.73 -13.39 -10.48
C SER A 78 30.54 -14.36 -10.57
N GLU A 79 30.76 -15.54 -11.16
CA GLU A 79 29.70 -16.56 -11.30
C GLU A 79 29.28 -17.11 -9.94
N LYS A 80 30.23 -17.23 -9.00
CA LYS A 80 29.97 -17.67 -7.63
C LYS A 80 29.03 -16.72 -6.87
N GLU A 81 29.17 -15.41 -7.09
CA GLU A 81 28.37 -14.38 -6.41
C GLU A 81 27.22 -13.85 -7.28
N ARG A 82 27.01 -14.43 -8.47
CA ARG A 82 26.08 -13.93 -9.52
C ARG A 82 26.13 -12.40 -9.61
N SER A 83 27.34 -11.86 -9.76
CA SER A 83 27.62 -10.42 -9.78
C SER A 83 28.48 -10.02 -10.97
N VAL A 84 28.27 -8.80 -11.47
CA VAL A 84 29.04 -8.21 -12.57
C VAL A 84 29.69 -6.92 -12.07
N PHE A 85 30.99 -6.78 -12.27
CA PHE A 85 31.77 -5.61 -11.87
C PHE A 85 32.29 -4.90 -13.12
N VAL A 86 32.05 -3.60 -13.23
CA VAL A 86 32.57 -2.79 -14.35
C VAL A 86 34.01 -2.41 -14.04
N THR A 87 34.93 -2.63 -14.99
CA THR A 87 36.34 -2.24 -14.84
C THR A 87 36.52 -0.75 -15.15
N GLU A 88 37.67 -0.17 -14.79
CA GLU A 88 38.00 1.21 -15.17
C GLU A 88 37.93 1.44 -16.70
N ASN A 89 38.31 0.45 -17.50
CA ASN A 89 38.21 0.52 -18.95
C ASN A 89 36.76 0.57 -19.42
N GLY A 90 35.88 -0.23 -18.78
CA GLY A 90 34.45 -0.20 -19.06
C GLY A 90 33.82 1.12 -18.70
N VAL A 91 34.19 1.71 -17.56
CA VAL A 91 33.74 3.04 -17.14
C VAL A 91 34.12 4.08 -18.20
N LYS A 92 35.40 4.17 -18.57
CA LYS A 92 35.88 5.12 -19.62
C LYS A 92 35.18 4.93 -20.95
N ARG A 93 34.83 3.68 -21.30
CA ARG A 93 34.13 3.37 -22.53
C ARG A 93 32.68 3.84 -22.49
N VAL A 94 31.99 3.61 -21.37
CA VAL A 94 30.61 4.07 -21.16
C VAL A 94 30.55 5.60 -21.11
N GLU A 95 31.50 6.26 -20.45
CA GLU A 95 31.63 7.72 -20.43
C GLU A 95 31.72 8.31 -21.85
N LYS A 96 32.56 7.72 -22.70
CA LYS A 96 32.68 8.12 -24.12
C LYS A 96 31.39 7.88 -24.90
N MET A 97 30.70 6.76 -24.67
CA MET A 97 29.45 6.44 -25.36
C MET A 97 28.30 7.38 -24.93
N LEU A 98 28.27 7.78 -23.67
CA LEU A 98 27.28 8.70 -23.09
C LEU A 98 27.66 10.18 -23.26
N LYS A 99 28.91 10.48 -23.65
CA LYS A 99 29.48 11.83 -23.75
C LYS A 99 29.42 12.59 -22.42
N ILE A 100 29.82 11.92 -21.34
CA ILE A 100 29.91 12.49 -20.00
C ILE A 100 31.37 12.42 -19.52
N ASP A 101 31.75 13.35 -18.64
CA ASP A 101 33.13 13.45 -18.16
C ASP A 101 33.47 12.43 -17.07
N ASN A 102 32.53 12.19 -16.14
CA ASN A 102 32.73 11.29 -15.02
C ASN A 102 31.43 10.58 -14.65
N LEU A 103 31.40 9.25 -14.77
CA LEU A 103 30.24 8.43 -14.42
C LEU A 103 29.96 8.43 -12.90
N TYR A 104 30.98 8.66 -12.06
CA TYR A 104 30.89 8.69 -10.59
C TYR A 104 30.59 10.05 -9.98
N ASP A 105 30.32 11.08 -10.79
CA ASP A 105 29.78 12.35 -10.27
C ASP A 105 28.42 12.07 -9.58
N PRO A 106 28.14 12.62 -8.39
CA PRO A 106 26.83 12.50 -7.73
C PRO A 106 25.62 12.76 -8.65
N LYS A 107 25.77 13.63 -9.66
CA LYS A 107 24.73 13.89 -10.66
C LYS A 107 24.42 12.69 -11.58
N ASN A 108 25.37 11.77 -11.73
CA ASN A 108 25.31 10.61 -12.61
C ASN A 108 25.08 9.28 -11.87
N ALA A 109 24.84 9.31 -10.55
CA ALA A 109 24.64 8.10 -9.74
C ALA A 109 23.56 7.16 -10.31
N ILE A 110 22.49 7.72 -10.89
CA ILE A 110 21.41 6.96 -11.56
C ILE A 110 21.96 6.17 -12.76
N LEU A 111 22.90 6.74 -13.54
CA LEU A 111 23.48 6.09 -14.71
C LEU A 111 24.31 4.86 -14.35
N ILE A 112 25.02 4.89 -13.22
CA ILE A 112 25.77 3.73 -12.70
C ILE A 112 24.80 2.59 -12.38
N HIS A 113 23.71 2.90 -11.68
CA HIS A 113 22.71 1.90 -11.33
C HIS A 113 22.15 1.21 -12.58
N HIS A 114 21.75 1.97 -13.59
CA HIS A 114 21.24 1.40 -14.84
C HIS A 114 22.28 0.59 -15.63
N LEU A 115 23.55 1.03 -15.65
CA LEU A 115 24.63 0.27 -16.28
C LEU A 115 24.76 -1.11 -15.64
N ASN A 116 24.79 -1.15 -14.30
CA ASN A 116 24.92 -2.38 -13.54
C ASN A 116 23.72 -3.31 -13.78
N GLN A 117 22.48 -2.79 -13.73
CA GLN A 117 21.29 -3.61 -13.98
C GLN A 117 21.22 -4.12 -15.42
N ALA A 118 21.60 -3.31 -16.40
CA ALA A 118 21.62 -3.73 -17.80
C ALA A 118 22.69 -4.80 -18.09
N LEU A 119 23.88 -4.68 -17.47
CA LEU A 119 24.92 -5.72 -17.56
C LEU A 119 24.47 -7.01 -16.86
N LYS A 120 23.89 -6.89 -15.67
CA LYS A 120 23.33 -8.02 -14.91
C LYS A 120 22.27 -8.76 -15.74
N ALA A 121 21.31 -8.03 -16.31
CA ALA A 121 20.26 -8.58 -17.17
C ALA A 121 20.81 -9.26 -18.44
N LEU A 122 21.85 -8.70 -19.06
CA LEU A 122 22.46 -9.26 -20.27
C LEU A 122 23.25 -10.55 -19.98
N ILE A 123 24.06 -10.52 -18.93
CA ILE A 123 25.08 -11.54 -18.67
C ILE A 123 24.52 -12.68 -17.83
N LEU A 124 23.84 -12.36 -16.72
CA LEU A 124 23.47 -13.35 -15.69
C LEU A 124 22.07 -13.93 -15.86
N PHE A 125 21.17 -13.20 -16.54
CA PHE A 125 19.79 -13.65 -16.74
C PHE A 125 19.59 -14.08 -18.19
N LYS A 126 19.21 -15.32 -18.40
CA LYS A 126 19.01 -15.93 -19.71
C LYS A 126 17.54 -16.22 -19.94
N ARG A 127 17.10 -15.89 -21.15
CA ARG A 127 15.79 -16.26 -21.66
C ARG A 127 15.71 -17.80 -21.73
N ASP A 128 14.54 -18.33 -21.41
CA ASP A 128 14.22 -19.76 -21.35
C ASP A 128 14.97 -20.54 -20.26
N VAL A 129 15.65 -19.83 -19.34
CA VAL A 129 16.29 -20.39 -18.14
C VAL A 129 15.78 -19.67 -16.90
N ASP A 130 16.00 -18.36 -16.80
CA ASP A 130 15.60 -17.55 -15.63
C ASP A 130 14.25 -16.85 -15.85
N TYR A 131 13.87 -16.62 -17.11
CA TYR A 131 12.61 -15.97 -17.46
C TYR A 131 12.13 -16.37 -18.87
N LEU A 132 10.85 -16.16 -19.14
CA LEU A 132 10.21 -16.30 -20.44
C LEU A 132 9.59 -14.97 -20.87
N VAL A 133 9.52 -14.73 -22.18
CA VAL A 133 8.77 -13.61 -22.75
C VAL A 133 7.47 -14.15 -23.36
N LYS A 134 6.33 -13.81 -22.75
CA LYS A 134 5.00 -14.25 -23.20
C LYS A 134 4.06 -13.07 -23.27
N ASN A 135 3.33 -12.93 -24.39
CA ASN A 135 2.38 -11.84 -24.63
C ASN A 135 2.98 -10.42 -24.46
N GLY A 136 4.27 -10.27 -24.77
CA GLY A 136 4.98 -9.01 -24.55
C GLY A 136 5.20 -8.69 -23.06
N GLU A 137 5.30 -9.70 -22.21
CA GLU A 137 5.64 -9.55 -20.79
C GLU A 137 6.74 -10.54 -20.38
N VAL A 138 7.61 -10.10 -19.47
CA VAL A 138 8.65 -10.95 -18.87
C VAL A 138 8.02 -11.69 -17.68
N VAL A 139 8.11 -13.03 -17.70
CA VAL A 139 7.59 -13.90 -16.64
C VAL A 139 8.74 -14.69 -16.04
N ILE A 140 8.91 -14.61 -14.72
CA ILE A 140 9.99 -15.28 -14.00
C ILE A 140 9.75 -16.79 -13.96
N ILE A 141 10.81 -17.58 -14.15
CA ILE A 141 10.83 -19.02 -13.94
C ILE A 141 11.43 -19.29 -12.56
N ASP A 142 10.76 -20.09 -11.74
CA ASP A 142 11.31 -20.56 -10.47
C ASP A 142 12.48 -21.52 -10.72
N GLU A 143 13.66 -21.18 -10.23
CA GLU A 143 14.91 -21.94 -10.40
C GLU A 143 14.81 -23.38 -9.85
N PHE A 144 13.98 -23.61 -8.83
CA PHE A 144 13.84 -24.94 -8.21
C PHE A 144 12.76 -25.80 -8.87
N THR A 145 11.64 -25.19 -9.25
CA THR A 145 10.46 -25.93 -9.70
C THR A 145 10.20 -25.84 -11.21
N GLY A 146 10.88 -24.93 -11.92
CA GLY A 146 10.63 -24.62 -13.33
C GLY A 146 9.27 -24.00 -13.60
N ARG A 147 8.51 -23.65 -12.55
CA ARG A 147 7.16 -23.07 -12.67
C ARG A 147 7.23 -21.60 -13.03
N LEU A 148 6.27 -21.17 -13.84
CA LEU A 148 6.08 -19.75 -14.13
C LEU A 148 5.52 -19.04 -12.90
N MET A 149 6.10 -17.89 -12.56
CA MET A 149 5.66 -17.03 -11.47
C MET A 149 5.04 -15.73 -12.02
N PRO A 150 3.81 -15.78 -12.58
CA PRO A 150 3.15 -14.59 -13.08
C PRO A 150 2.88 -13.60 -11.94
N GLY A 151 3.05 -12.31 -12.22
CA GLY A 151 2.88 -11.23 -11.24
C GLY A 151 4.10 -10.96 -10.35
N ARG A 152 5.12 -11.83 -10.33
CA ARG A 152 6.39 -11.53 -9.68
C ARG A 152 7.31 -10.74 -10.60
N ARG A 153 7.97 -9.72 -10.04
CA ARG A 153 8.99 -8.91 -10.72
C ARG A 153 10.33 -9.03 -9.97
N TYR A 154 11.42 -8.84 -10.68
CA TYR A 154 12.76 -8.74 -10.08
C TYR A 154 12.92 -7.35 -9.43
N SER A 155 13.61 -7.27 -8.30
CA SER A 155 13.80 -6.02 -7.55
C SER A 155 14.87 -5.10 -8.17
N GLU A 156 14.97 -3.88 -7.64
CA GLU A 156 16.05 -2.91 -7.94
C GLU A 156 16.23 -2.59 -9.43
N GLY A 157 15.13 -2.46 -10.18
CA GLY A 157 15.18 -2.09 -11.61
C GLY A 157 15.62 -3.22 -12.55
N LEU A 158 15.97 -4.40 -12.03
CA LEU A 158 16.44 -5.52 -12.85
C LEU A 158 15.35 -6.02 -13.82
N HIS A 159 14.09 -6.02 -13.40
CA HIS A 159 12.99 -6.47 -14.26
C HIS A 159 12.82 -5.55 -15.46
N GLN A 160 12.89 -4.24 -15.24
CA GLN A 160 12.86 -3.20 -16.28
C GLN A 160 14.07 -3.33 -17.22
N ALA A 161 15.25 -3.67 -16.69
CA ALA A 161 16.43 -3.93 -17.50
C ALA A 161 16.27 -5.17 -18.41
N ILE A 162 15.64 -6.25 -17.92
CA ILE A 162 15.31 -7.43 -18.73
C ILE A 162 14.23 -7.10 -19.77
N GLU A 163 13.17 -6.37 -19.40
CA GLU A 163 12.16 -5.88 -20.33
C GLU A 163 12.81 -5.06 -21.46
N ALA A 164 13.74 -4.16 -21.13
CA ALA A 164 14.47 -3.36 -22.11
C ALA A 164 15.40 -4.20 -23.01
N LYS A 165 16.11 -5.18 -22.44
CA LYS A 165 16.97 -6.13 -23.18
C LYS A 165 16.17 -6.90 -24.23
N GLU A 166 14.97 -7.37 -23.88
CA GLU A 166 14.11 -8.15 -24.77
C GLU A 166 13.26 -7.27 -25.71
N GLY A 167 13.38 -5.95 -25.64
CA GLY A 167 12.59 -5.02 -26.45
C GLY A 167 11.11 -4.95 -26.05
N VAL A 168 10.77 -5.40 -24.84
CA VAL A 168 9.42 -5.39 -24.28
C VAL A 168 9.08 -3.99 -23.75
N LYS A 169 7.78 -3.63 -23.74
CA LYS A 169 7.31 -2.38 -23.15
C LYS A 169 7.54 -2.41 -21.64
N ILE A 170 8.38 -1.50 -21.14
CA ILE A 170 8.65 -1.37 -19.71
C ILE A 170 7.38 -0.88 -19.00
N LYS A 171 6.95 -1.64 -17.99
CA LYS A 171 5.86 -1.20 -17.10
C LYS A 171 6.45 -0.24 -16.07
N GLN A 172 5.81 0.93 -15.92
CA GLN A 172 6.15 1.82 -14.82
C GLN A 172 5.74 1.16 -13.51
N GLU A 173 6.70 1.07 -12.59
CA GLU A 173 6.48 0.51 -11.27
C GLU A 173 6.53 1.65 -10.27
N HIS A 174 5.46 1.81 -9.50
CA HIS A 174 5.47 2.72 -8.37
C HIS A 174 6.38 2.14 -7.30
N GLN A 175 7.45 2.87 -6.97
CA GLN A 175 8.37 2.47 -5.93
C GLN A 175 7.84 2.94 -4.57
N THR A 176 7.87 2.04 -3.58
CA THR A 176 7.67 2.43 -2.19
C THR A 176 8.90 3.20 -1.71
N LEU A 177 8.72 4.49 -1.40
CA LEU A 177 9.78 5.37 -0.91
C LEU A 177 9.92 5.29 0.61
N ALA A 178 8.80 5.22 1.31
CA ALA A 178 8.75 5.11 2.76
C ALA A 178 7.50 4.35 3.20
N THR A 179 7.60 3.61 4.30
CA THR A 179 6.48 2.84 4.86
C THR A 179 6.57 2.76 6.38
N ILE A 180 5.43 2.82 7.05
CA ILE A 180 5.29 2.53 8.48
C ILE A 180 3.90 1.94 8.74
N THR A 181 3.79 1.01 9.68
CA THR A 181 2.48 0.53 10.13
C THR A 181 1.91 1.49 11.18
N ILE A 182 0.59 1.60 11.26
CA ILE A 182 -0.07 2.44 12.28
C ILE A 182 0.35 2.00 13.69
N GLN A 183 0.51 0.68 13.92
CA GLN A 183 1.00 0.16 15.20
C GLN A 183 2.37 0.76 15.55
N ASN A 184 3.32 0.68 14.61
CA ASN A 184 4.69 1.16 14.85
C ASN A 184 4.74 2.68 14.99
N TYR A 185 3.92 3.42 14.24
CA TYR A 185 3.84 4.87 14.36
C TYR A 185 3.39 5.32 15.76
N PHE A 186 2.28 4.76 16.26
CA PHE A 186 1.76 5.15 17.58
C PHE A 186 2.62 4.67 18.75
N ARG A 187 3.44 3.62 18.57
CA ARG A 187 4.42 3.18 19.57
C ARG A 187 5.61 4.13 19.75
N ILE A 188 5.80 5.11 18.88
CA ILE A 188 6.85 6.13 19.02
C ILE A 188 6.50 7.12 20.14
N TYR A 189 5.21 7.29 20.45
CA TYR A 189 4.78 8.25 21.46
C TYR A 189 5.21 7.82 22.87
N GLU A 190 5.79 8.75 23.64
CA GLU A 190 6.18 8.50 25.05
C GLU A 190 4.98 8.13 25.92
N LYS A 191 3.83 8.75 25.64
CA LYS A 191 2.55 8.42 26.24
C LYS A 191 1.50 8.21 25.15
N LEU A 192 0.70 7.17 25.30
CA LEU A 192 -0.43 6.88 24.42
C LEU A 192 -1.67 6.65 25.28
N ALA A 193 -2.80 7.20 24.84
CA ALA A 193 -4.12 6.94 25.41
C ALA A 193 -5.13 6.88 24.28
N GLY A 194 -6.32 6.35 24.56
CA GLY A 194 -7.40 6.36 23.59
C GLY A 194 -8.77 6.22 24.24
N MET A 195 -9.80 6.50 23.46
CA MET A 195 -11.20 6.42 23.88
C MET A 195 -12.05 5.79 22.78
N THR A 196 -13.03 4.99 23.19
CA THR A 196 -14.05 4.37 22.31
C THR A 196 -15.14 3.74 23.19
N GLY A 197 -16.30 3.45 22.60
CA GLY A 197 -17.37 2.69 23.24
C GLY A 197 -17.16 1.18 23.27
N THR A 198 -16.19 0.64 22.50
CA THR A 198 -16.12 -0.79 22.15
C THR A 198 -14.79 -1.49 22.45
N ALA A 199 -13.88 -0.87 23.22
CA ALA A 199 -12.54 -1.42 23.47
C ALA A 199 -12.47 -2.68 24.36
N ALA A 200 -13.53 -3.00 25.11
CA ALA A 200 -13.47 -4.07 26.12
C ALA A 200 -13.21 -5.46 25.52
N THR A 201 -13.69 -5.73 24.30
CA THR A 201 -13.46 -7.00 23.59
C THR A 201 -12.03 -7.10 23.07
N GLU A 202 -11.41 -5.97 22.70
CA GLU A 202 -10.06 -5.91 22.12
C GLU A 202 -8.97 -5.61 23.17
N ALA A 203 -9.30 -5.69 24.46
CA ALA A 203 -8.39 -5.32 25.56
C ALA A 203 -7.07 -6.11 25.58
N GLU A 204 -7.10 -7.37 25.14
CA GLU A 204 -5.90 -8.19 25.05
C GLU A 204 -4.95 -7.70 23.93
N GLU A 205 -5.51 -7.27 22.80
CA GLU A 205 -4.74 -6.74 21.67
C GLU A 205 -4.11 -5.38 22.02
N PHE A 206 -4.88 -4.49 22.65
CA PHE A 206 -4.38 -3.21 23.16
C PHE A 206 -3.21 -3.37 24.13
N ARG A 207 -3.31 -4.33 25.05
CA ARG A 207 -2.24 -4.61 26.01
C ARG A 207 -0.99 -5.17 25.32
N LYS A 208 -1.16 -6.14 24.42
CA LYS A 208 -0.03 -6.82 23.75
C LYS A 208 0.73 -5.91 22.79
N ILE A 209 0.00 -5.11 22.00
CA ILE A 209 0.61 -4.32 20.92
C ILE A 209 1.04 -2.94 21.42
N TYR A 210 0.22 -2.30 22.25
CA TYR A 210 0.38 -0.90 22.63
C TYR A 210 0.67 -0.68 24.12
N SER A 211 0.71 -1.75 24.93
CA SER A 211 0.80 -1.64 26.40
C SER A 211 -0.31 -0.77 27.01
N LEU A 212 -1.49 -0.77 26.39
CA LEU A 212 -2.67 -0.03 26.86
C LEU A 212 -3.60 -0.94 27.64
N GLU A 213 -4.00 -0.49 28.83
CA GLU A 213 -5.06 -1.12 29.60
C GLU A 213 -6.41 -0.48 29.27
N VAL A 214 -7.45 -1.32 29.17
CA VAL A 214 -8.82 -0.85 28.91
C VAL A 214 -9.55 -0.70 30.24
N VAL A 215 -10.03 0.52 30.49
CA VAL A 215 -10.86 0.84 31.67
C VAL A 215 -12.29 1.13 31.20
N VAL A 216 -13.24 0.33 31.67
CA VAL A 216 -14.67 0.53 31.37
C VAL A 216 -15.23 1.61 32.29
N ILE A 217 -15.52 2.78 31.72
CA ILE A 217 -16.12 3.89 32.46
C ILE A 217 -17.64 3.67 32.55
N PRO A 218 -18.25 3.76 33.77
CA PRO A 218 -19.69 3.66 33.92
C PRO A 218 -20.43 4.75 33.11
N PRO A 219 -21.57 4.43 32.50
CA PRO A 219 -22.35 5.43 31.78
C PRO A 219 -22.94 6.45 32.76
N ASN A 220 -23.08 7.70 32.30
CA ASN A 220 -23.69 8.77 33.09
C ASN A 220 -25.15 8.46 33.51
N LYS A 221 -25.87 7.65 32.71
CA LYS A 221 -27.22 7.18 33.01
C LYS A 221 -27.31 5.66 32.85
N PRO A 222 -28.20 4.98 33.60
CA PRO A 222 -28.47 3.56 33.38
C PRO A 222 -28.87 3.28 31.93
N LEU A 223 -28.28 2.24 31.34
CA LEU A 223 -28.61 1.82 29.98
C LEU A 223 -29.97 1.12 29.96
N VAL A 224 -30.95 1.72 29.28
CA VAL A 224 -32.32 1.19 29.13
C VAL A 224 -32.63 0.70 27.71
N ARG A 225 -31.60 0.57 26.86
CA ARG A 225 -31.74 0.10 25.48
C ARG A 225 -31.99 -1.42 25.46
N ASN A 226 -33.10 -1.84 24.86
CA ASN A 226 -33.40 -3.26 24.67
C ASN A 226 -32.65 -3.81 23.45
N ASN A 227 -31.60 -4.61 23.68
CA ASN A 227 -30.90 -5.33 22.63
C ASN A 227 -31.65 -6.67 22.37
N LEU A 228 -32.30 -6.77 21.21
CA LEU A 228 -33.04 -7.97 20.80
C LEU A 228 -32.06 -9.04 20.26
N PRO A 229 -32.40 -10.34 20.36
CA PRO A 229 -31.56 -11.41 19.79
C PRO A 229 -31.57 -11.38 18.26
N ASP A 230 -30.51 -11.94 17.66
CA ASP A 230 -30.34 -12.00 16.22
C ASP A 230 -31.42 -12.84 15.53
N LEU A 231 -31.87 -12.37 14.36
CA LEU A 231 -32.77 -13.10 13.47
C LEU A 231 -31.99 -13.63 12.26
N ILE A 232 -31.79 -14.94 12.22
CA ILE A 232 -31.03 -15.62 11.16
C ILE A 232 -32.00 -16.19 10.12
N TYR A 233 -31.74 -15.90 8.84
CA TYR A 233 -32.59 -16.32 7.72
C TYR A 233 -31.83 -17.25 6.76
N LYS A 234 -32.57 -18.13 6.07
CA LYS A 234 -32.02 -19.10 5.11
C LYS A 234 -31.28 -18.45 3.93
N ASN A 235 -31.77 -17.31 3.46
CA ASN A 235 -31.16 -16.58 2.34
C ASN A 235 -31.36 -15.07 2.48
N GLU A 236 -30.62 -14.31 1.67
CA GLU A 236 -30.65 -12.85 1.72
C GLU A 236 -31.98 -12.24 1.31
N GLU A 237 -32.68 -12.86 0.35
CA GLU A 237 -33.96 -12.34 -0.14
C GLU A 237 -35.01 -12.34 0.99
N ILE A 238 -35.08 -13.45 1.74
CA ILE A 238 -35.96 -13.57 2.91
C ILE A 238 -35.54 -12.57 4.00
N LYS A 239 -34.23 -12.43 4.26
CA LYS A 239 -33.69 -11.45 5.20
C LYS A 239 -34.17 -10.03 4.85
N PHE A 240 -33.92 -9.57 3.63
CA PHE A 240 -34.27 -8.21 3.21
C PHE A 240 -35.79 -7.97 3.18
N LYS A 241 -36.59 -8.96 2.76
CA LYS A 241 -38.06 -8.86 2.85
C LYS A 241 -38.55 -8.65 4.30
N ASN A 242 -37.95 -9.36 5.26
CA ASN A 242 -38.30 -9.20 6.68
C ASN A 242 -37.77 -7.90 7.27
N VAL A 243 -36.56 -7.46 6.91
CA VAL A 243 -36.02 -6.15 7.31
C VAL A 243 -36.94 -5.02 6.84
N ILE A 244 -37.36 -5.03 5.57
CA ILE A 244 -38.31 -4.03 5.05
C ILE A 244 -39.64 -4.07 5.81
N LYS A 245 -40.15 -5.27 6.12
CA LYS A 245 -41.39 -5.41 6.91
C LYS A 245 -41.25 -4.80 8.31
N ASP A 246 -40.09 -4.94 8.96
CA ASP A 246 -39.84 -4.31 10.27
C ASP A 246 -39.74 -2.79 10.15
N ILE A 247 -38.99 -2.29 9.16
CA ILE A 247 -38.86 -0.85 8.89
C ILE A 247 -40.24 -0.23 8.61
N SER A 248 -41.08 -0.87 7.79
CA SER A 248 -42.45 -0.38 7.50
C SER A 248 -43.28 -0.21 8.76
N LYS A 249 -43.28 -1.21 9.66
CA LYS A 249 -44.03 -1.14 10.92
C LYS A 249 -43.56 0.00 11.82
N ARG A 250 -42.24 0.19 11.92
CA ARG A 250 -41.63 1.27 12.74
C ARG A 250 -41.90 2.65 12.15
N TYR A 251 -41.83 2.75 10.83
CA TYR A 251 -42.15 3.98 10.10
C TYR A 251 -43.62 4.38 10.28
N GLU A 252 -44.55 3.42 10.22
CA GLU A 252 -45.99 3.67 10.43
C GLU A 252 -46.31 4.25 11.82
N ILE A 253 -45.55 3.85 12.85
CA ILE A 253 -45.71 4.39 14.22
C ILE A 253 -44.84 5.62 14.50
N GLY A 254 -44.08 6.12 13.51
CA GLY A 254 -43.20 7.29 13.64
C GLY A 254 -41.91 7.04 14.42
N GLN A 255 -41.49 5.80 14.62
CA GLN A 255 -40.23 5.47 15.31
C GLN A 255 -39.04 5.65 14.35
N PRO A 256 -37.99 6.40 14.73
CA PRO A 256 -36.78 6.54 13.90
C PRO A 256 -36.02 5.22 13.80
N VAL A 257 -35.43 4.97 12.63
CA VAL A 257 -34.70 3.74 12.34
C VAL A 257 -33.38 4.07 11.66
N LEU A 258 -32.29 3.56 12.22
CA LEU A 258 -30.97 3.55 11.59
C LEU A 258 -30.65 2.12 11.13
N VAL A 259 -30.29 1.95 9.86
CA VAL A 259 -29.98 0.63 9.28
C VAL A 259 -28.53 0.60 8.80
N GLY A 260 -27.70 -0.23 9.43
CA GLY A 260 -26.33 -0.48 8.99
C GLY A 260 -26.25 -1.54 7.90
N THR A 261 -25.49 -1.28 6.85
CA THR A 261 -25.11 -2.29 5.84
C THR A 261 -23.59 -2.38 5.73
N ARG A 262 -23.09 -3.46 5.12
CA ARG A 262 -21.64 -3.68 4.93
C ARG A 262 -21.10 -3.14 3.61
N SER A 263 -21.96 -2.73 2.68
CA SER A 263 -21.51 -2.24 1.37
C SER A 263 -22.53 -1.30 0.74
N VAL A 264 -22.03 -0.37 -0.07
CA VAL A 264 -22.85 0.59 -0.85
C VAL A 264 -23.88 -0.15 -1.71
N GLU A 265 -23.52 -1.26 -2.33
CA GLU A 265 -24.43 -2.07 -3.14
C GLU A 265 -25.65 -2.55 -2.33
N LYS A 266 -25.43 -3.00 -1.09
CA LYS A 266 -26.54 -3.45 -0.21
C LYS A 266 -27.37 -2.27 0.29
N SER A 267 -26.75 -1.12 0.55
CA SER A 267 -27.48 0.13 0.85
C SER A 267 -28.40 0.55 -0.30
N GLU A 268 -27.90 0.55 -1.53
CA GLU A 268 -28.68 0.87 -2.73
C GLU A 268 -29.79 -0.16 -2.99
N TYR A 269 -29.50 -1.45 -2.80
CA TYR A 269 -30.50 -2.50 -2.90
C TYR A 269 -31.65 -2.28 -1.91
N LEU A 270 -31.35 -1.99 -0.65
CA LEU A 270 -32.35 -1.72 0.38
C LEU A 270 -33.13 -0.43 0.09
N SER A 271 -32.44 0.63 -0.34
CA SER A 271 -33.03 1.91 -0.76
C SER A 271 -34.08 1.72 -1.85
N ASN A 272 -33.77 0.93 -2.88
CA ASN A 272 -34.72 0.61 -3.94
C ASN A 272 -35.95 -0.15 -3.43
N MET A 273 -35.79 -1.06 -2.47
CA MET A 273 -36.92 -1.77 -1.85
C MET A 273 -37.81 -0.82 -1.02
N LEU A 274 -37.21 0.12 -0.28
CA LEU A 274 -37.93 1.13 0.50
C LEU A 274 -38.68 2.12 -0.41
N LYS A 275 -38.07 2.57 -1.51
CA LYS A 275 -38.71 3.44 -2.52
C LYS A 275 -39.96 2.80 -3.11
N ARG A 276 -39.91 1.50 -3.45
CA ARG A 276 -41.08 0.74 -3.95
C ARG A 276 -42.22 0.65 -2.94
N LYS A 277 -41.93 0.80 -1.65
CA LYS A 277 -42.92 0.84 -0.56
C LYS A 277 -43.37 2.26 -0.19
N GLY A 278 -42.84 3.29 -0.86
CA GLY A 278 -43.16 4.69 -0.57
C GLY A 278 -42.59 5.21 0.75
N ILE A 279 -41.60 4.54 1.34
CA ILE A 279 -40.99 4.93 2.61
C ILE A 279 -39.89 5.96 2.33
N LYS A 280 -40.04 7.16 2.91
CA LYS A 280 -39.02 8.21 2.85
C LYS A 280 -37.82 7.81 3.71
N HIS A 281 -36.62 7.95 3.17
CA HIS A 281 -35.37 7.60 3.83
C HIS A 281 -34.21 8.33 3.15
N GLU A 282 -33.09 8.41 3.86
CA GLU A 282 -31.81 8.91 3.36
C GLU A 282 -30.78 7.77 3.34
N VAL A 283 -29.78 7.88 2.46
CA VAL A 283 -28.70 6.90 2.35
C VAL A 283 -27.37 7.61 2.54
N LEU A 284 -26.63 7.19 3.57
CA LEU A 284 -25.30 7.70 3.90
C LEU A 284 -24.28 6.65 3.47
N ASN A 285 -23.34 7.03 2.59
CA ASN A 285 -22.40 6.09 1.95
C ASN A 285 -20.94 6.40 2.34
N ALA A 286 -20.72 7.16 3.41
CA ALA A 286 -19.40 7.61 3.87
C ALA A 286 -18.59 8.33 2.79
N LYS A 287 -19.26 9.00 1.84
CA LYS A 287 -18.60 9.76 0.75
C LYS A 287 -18.51 11.25 1.05
N TYR A 288 -19.47 11.79 1.79
CA TYR A 288 -19.55 13.23 2.08
C TYR A 288 -19.76 13.45 3.57
N HIS A 289 -18.69 13.35 4.37
CA HIS A 289 -18.76 13.40 5.83
C HIS A 289 -19.52 14.61 6.40
N GLU A 290 -19.31 15.81 5.85
CA GLU A 290 -19.99 17.02 6.31
C GLU A 290 -21.50 16.97 6.07
N ARG A 291 -21.92 16.57 4.87
CA ARG A 291 -23.35 16.47 4.53
C ARG A 291 -24.04 15.31 5.25
N GLU A 292 -23.33 14.21 5.46
CA GLU A 292 -23.87 13.05 6.17
C GLU A 292 -24.05 13.32 7.67
N ALA A 293 -23.30 14.27 8.25
CA ALA A 293 -23.47 14.71 9.64
C ALA A 293 -24.68 15.64 9.86
N GLU A 294 -25.17 16.31 8.81
CA GLU A 294 -26.34 17.21 8.88
C GLU A 294 -27.69 16.48 8.82
N ILE A 295 -27.69 15.21 8.39
CA ILE A 295 -28.88 14.38 8.17
C ILE A 295 -29.22 13.58 9.43
#